data_AF-A0A0A9VZ35-F1
#
_entry.id   AF-A0A0A9VZ35-F1
#
_cell.length_a   1.000
_cell.length_b   1.000
_cell.length_c   1.000
_cell.angle_alpha   90.00
_cell.angle_beta   90.00
_cell.angle_gamma   90.00
#
_symmetry.space_group_name_H-M   'P 1'
#
loop_
_entity.id
_entity.type
_entity.pdbx_description
1 polymer ?
#
loop_
_entity_poly.entity_id
_entity_poly.type
_entity_poly.pdbx_seq_one_letter_code
_entity_poly.pdbx_strand_id
1 'polypeptide(L)'
;MTMPVSAEYLKKAKTIKDYLDATENPTIEKLRGFAISDGGLINDDLRKTAWPGLLGITRDSIEPAPSVAQLRSHPEFGQVVLDVNRSIKRFPPGIPYDQRVALQEQLTNLILRVITKYPHLRYYQGYHDVAITILLVVGEDMAFRIMEKLSTEHLRDCMEPTMEKTSYLLNYIFPLINHLSPEVYRHVDKSVLAQCSVYHGS
;
A
#
# COMPACT_ATOMS: atom_id res chain seq x y z
N MET A 1 1.74 12.84 -23.87
CA MET A 1 3.13 13.24 -24.13
C MET A 1 4.01 12.40 -23.22
N THR A 2 4.49 11.26 -23.71
CA THR A 2 5.41 10.38 -22.96
C THR A 2 6.78 11.05 -22.97
N MET A 3 7.25 11.50 -21.80
CA MET A 3 8.65 11.96 -21.72
C MET A 3 9.56 10.78 -22.08
N PRO A 4 10.56 10.97 -22.97
CA PRO A 4 11.54 9.93 -23.23
C PRO A 4 12.23 9.57 -21.91
N VAL A 5 12.20 8.28 -21.56
CA VAL A 5 12.93 7.76 -20.40
C VAL A 5 14.40 8.11 -20.59
N SER A 6 14.99 8.84 -19.64
CA SER A 6 16.38 9.27 -19.76
C SER A 6 17.30 8.06 -19.97
N ALA A 7 18.39 8.24 -20.73
CA ALA A 7 19.38 7.18 -20.95
C ALA A 7 19.92 6.61 -19.63
N GLU A 8 19.97 7.45 -18.59
CA GLU A 8 20.30 7.09 -17.22
C GLU A 8 19.29 6.09 -16.61
N TYR A 9 17.98 6.34 -16.75
CA TYR A 9 16.95 5.43 -16.25
C TYR A 9 16.90 4.11 -17.01
N LEU A 10 17.20 4.09 -18.31
CA LEU A 10 17.34 2.85 -19.08
C LEU A 10 18.53 2.02 -18.59
N LYS A 11 19.68 2.68 -18.35
CA LYS A 11 20.86 2.03 -17.78
C LYS A 11 20.58 1.46 -16.39
N LYS A 12 19.92 2.25 -15.52
CA LYS A 12 19.51 1.82 -14.18
C LYS A 12 18.55 0.63 -14.23
N ALA A 13 17.53 0.68 -15.09
CA ALA A 13 16.57 -0.42 -15.25
C ALA A 13 17.28 -1.72 -15.65
N LYS A 14 18.24 -1.65 -16.59
CA LYS A 14 19.06 -2.79 -16.97
C LYS A 14 19.87 -3.32 -15.79
N THR A 15 20.54 -2.45 -15.03
CA THR A 15 21.31 -2.86 -13.84
C THR A 15 20.44 -3.56 -12.80
N ILE A 16 19.23 -3.07 -12.53
CA ILE A 16 18.30 -3.71 -11.60
C ILE A 16 17.87 -5.07 -12.14
N LYS A 17 17.52 -5.14 -13.43
CA LYS A 17 17.12 -6.39 -14.10
C LYS A 17 18.23 -7.43 -14.02
N ASP A 18 19.44 -7.09 -14.43
CA ASP A 18 20.60 -7.98 -14.42
C ASP A 18 20.86 -8.53 -13.00
N TYR A 19 20.71 -7.69 -11.97
CA TYR A 19 20.85 -8.11 -10.58
C TYR A 19 19.76 -9.09 -10.13
N LEU A 20 18.49 -8.79 -10.44
CA LEU A 20 17.35 -9.63 -10.09
C LEU A 20 17.36 -10.97 -10.83
N ASP A 21 17.80 -10.99 -12.08
CA ASP A 21 17.88 -12.21 -12.89
C ASP A 21 19.06 -13.10 -12.45
N ALA A 22 20.17 -12.50 -11.98
CA ALA A 22 21.35 -13.24 -11.53
C ALA A 22 21.32 -13.68 -10.06
N THR A 23 20.39 -13.17 -9.25
CA THR A 23 20.35 -13.39 -7.80
C THR A 23 19.05 -14.09 -7.40
N GLU A 24 19.13 -15.37 -7.04
CA GLU A 24 17.96 -16.16 -6.64
C GLU A 24 17.25 -15.58 -5.40
N ASN A 25 18.03 -15.06 -4.44
CA ASN A 25 17.52 -14.40 -3.22
C ASN A 25 18.15 -13.01 -3.05
N PRO A 26 17.60 -11.96 -3.69
CA PRO A 26 18.10 -10.61 -3.58
C PRO A 26 18.05 -10.09 -2.14
N THR A 27 19.10 -9.40 -1.68
CA THR A 27 19.13 -8.88 -0.31
C THR A 27 18.27 -7.62 -0.17
N ILE A 28 17.61 -7.46 0.97
CA ILE A 28 16.74 -6.30 1.26
C ILE A 28 17.55 -5.00 1.16
N GLU A 29 18.79 -5.00 1.63
CA GLU A 29 19.68 -3.83 1.60
C GLU A 29 19.93 -3.35 0.16
N LYS A 30 20.18 -4.29 -0.76
CA LYS A 30 20.47 -3.95 -2.15
C LYS A 30 19.22 -3.45 -2.87
N LEU A 31 18.09 -4.13 -2.67
CA LEU A 31 16.79 -3.69 -3.20
C LEU A 31 16.40 -2.31 -2.67
N ARG A 32 16.63 -2.06 -1.38
CA ARG A 32 16.37 -0.75 -0.75
C ARG A 32 17.23 0.34 -1.37
N GLY A 33 18.51 0.06 -1.63
CA GLY A 33 19.39 0.99 -2.36
C GLY A 33 18.86 1.37 -3.74
N PHE A 34 18.34 0.40 -4.50
CA PHE A 34 17.69 0.70 -5.79
C PHE A 34 16.38 1.48 -5.65
N ALA A 35 15.58 1.17 -4.63
CA ALA A 35 14.28 1.80 -4.40
C ALA A 35 14.39 3.27 -3.95
N ILE A 36 15.40 3.59 -3.12
CA ILE A 36 15.60 4.94 -2.57
C ILE A 36 16.34 5.86 -3.57
N SER A 37 17.21 5.31 -4.42
CA SER A 37 17.94 6.11 -5.42
C SER A 37 17.03 6.71 -6.49
N ASP A 38 17.47 7.79 -7.13
CA ASP A 38 16.70 8.58 -8.11
C ASP A 38 15.98 7.73 -9.16
N GLY A 39 14.68 8.01 -9.34
CA GLY A 39 13.78 7.24 -10.21
C GLY A 39 13.29 5.90 -9.63
N GLY A 40 13.77 5.51 -8.44
CA GLY A 40 13.38 4.28 -7.74
C GLY A 40 13.59 3.02 -8.58
N LEU A 41 12.64 2.09 -8.52
CA LEU A 41 12.65 0.83 -9.27
C LEU A 41 12.29 0.97 -10.76
N ILE A 42 12.14 2.20 -11.27
CA ILE A 42 11.87 2.56 -12.67
C ILE A 42 10.46 2.15 -13.18
N ASN A 43 10.13 0.85 -13.24
CA ASN A 43 8.91 0.37 -13.90
C ASN A 43 8.25 -0.81 -13.16
N ASP A 44 7.03 -1.15 -13.58
CA ASP A 44 6.22 -2.17 -12.91
C ASP A 44 6.81 -3.58 -13.05
N ASP A 45 7.48 -3.89 -14.15
CA ASP A 45 8.10 -5.20 -14.34
C ASP A 45 9.23 -5.46 -13.35
N LEU A 46 10.01 -4.43 -13.01
CA LEU A 46 11.01 -4.52 -11.95
C LEU A 46 10.36 -4.56 -10.56
N ARG A 47 9.28 -3.80 -10.34
CA ARG A 47 8.54 -3.79 -9.06
C ARG A 47 7.90 -5.14 -8.75
N LYS A 48 7.37 -5.85 -9.75
CA LYS A 48 6.80 -7.20 -9.63
C LYS A 48 7.72 -8.17 -8.90
N THR A 49 9.02 -8.06 -9.13
CA THR A 49 10.04 -8.93 -8.50
C THR A 49 10.63 -8.28 -7.25
N ALA A 50 10.89 -6.98 -7.28
CA ALA A 50 11.59 -6.28 -6.19
C ALA A 50 10.71 -6.03 -4.96
N TRP A 51 9.41 -5.74 -5.10
CA TRP A 51 8.52 -5.47 -3.96
C TRP A 51 8.35 -6.68 -3.03
N PRO A 52 8.08 -7.90 -3.53
CA PRO A 52 8.08 -9.09 -2.67
C PRO A 52 9.41 -9.28 -1.94
N GLY A 53 10.53 -9.08 -2.65
CA GLY A 53 11.87 -9.18 -2.06
C GLY A 53 12.13 -8.15 -0.95
N LEU A 54 11.67 -6.91 -1.10
CA LEU A 54 11.77 -5.87 -0.07
C LEU A 54 11.02 -6.23 1.21
N LEU A 55 9.93 -6.98 1.07
CA LEU A 55 9.13 -7.49 2.18
C LEU A 55 9.61 -8.86 2.67
N GLY A 56 10.69 -9.42 2.09
CA GLY A 56 11.17 -10.77 2.41
C GLY A 56 10.11 -11.84 2.15
N ILE A 57 9.25 -11.65 1.15
CA ILE A 57 8.25 -12.62 0.74
C ILE A 57 8.92 -13.59 -0.22
N THR A 58 9.06 -14.84 0.20
CA THR A 58 9.50 -15.95 -0.64
C THR A 58 8.36 -16.44 -1.53
N ARG A 59 8.70 -17.12 -2.63
CA ARG A 59 7.74 -17.82 -3.49
C ARG A 59 7.25 -19.10 -2.81
N ASP A 60 6.56 -18.94 -1.70
CA ASP A 60 5.85 -20.05 -1.06
C ASP A 60 4.55 -20.32 -1.83
N SER A 61 3.99 -21.52 -1.66
CA SER A 61 2.66 -21.81 -2.18
C SER A 61 1.65 -20.82 -1.60
N ILE A 62 1.02 -20.04 -2.47
CA ILE A 62 -0.08 -19.15 -2.08
C ILE A 62 -1.24 -20.04 -1.67
N GLU A 63 -1.70 -19.88 -0.43
CA GLU A 63 -2.90 -20.58 0.04
C GLU A 63 -4.05 -20.35 -0.94
N PRO A 64 -4.92 -21.35 -1.19
CA PRO A 64 -6.08 -21.14 -2.03
C PRO A 64 -6.95 -20.00 -1.50
N ALA A 65 -7.44 -19.14 -2.39
CA ALA A 65 -8.39 -18.11 -1.99
C ALA A 65 -9.68 -18.76 -1.43
N PRO A 66 -10.28 -18.20 -0.36
CA PRO A 66 -11.62 -18.60 0.07
C PRO A 66 -12.63 -18.42 -1.07
N SER A 67 -13.74 -19.15 -1.01
CA SER A 67 -14.81 -18.98 -1.99
C SER A 67 -15.37 -17.55 -1.94
N VAL A 68 -15.81 -17.04 -3.09
CA VAL A 68 -16.43 -15.71 -3.20
C VAL A 68 -17.62 -15.57 -2.24
N ALA A 69 -18.39 -16.64 -2.03
CA ALA A 69 -19.51 -16.65 -1.08
C ALA A 69 -19.07 -16.39 0.36
N GLN A 70 -17.95 -16.99 0.79
CA GLN A 70 -17.38 -16.75 2.12
C GLN A 70 -16.92 -15.29 2.25
N LEU A 71 -16.20 -14.76 1.26
CA LEU A 71 -15.73 -13.36 1.30
C LEU A 71 -16.89 -12.37 1.37
N ARG A 72 -17.97 -12.62 0.61
CA ARG A 72 -19.17 -11.76 0.59
C ARG A 72 -19.98 -11.80 1.88
N SER A 73 -19.82 -12.85 2.70
CA SER A 73 -20.45 -12.91 4.03
C SER A 73 -19.74 -12.08 5.10
N HIS A 74 -18.57 -11.50 4.81
CA HIS A 74 -17.84 -10.69 5.78
C HIS A 74 -18.65 -9.44 6.18
N PRO A 75 -18.72 -9.08 7.48
CA PRO A 75 -19.52 -7.93 7.94
C PRO A 75 -19.16 -6.61 7.25
N GLU A 76 -17.88 -6.42 6.93
CA GLU A 76 -17.35 -5.21 6.30
C GLU A 76 -17.48 -5.21 4.75
N PHE A 77 -18.08 -6.25 4.16
CA PHE A 77 -18.26 -6.39 2.69
C PHE A 77 -18.89 -5.15 2.06
N GLY A 78 -20.02 -4.68 2.62
CA GLY A 78 -20.74 -3.54 2.07
C GLY A 78 -19.90 -2.27 2.05
N GLN A 79 -19.11 -2.01 3.10
CA GLN A 79 -18.23 -0.86 3.19
C GLN A 79 -17.11 -0.93 2.15
N VAL A 80 -16.45 -2.09 2.02
CA VAL A 80 -15.38 -2.29 1.04
C VAL A 80 -15.90 -2.03 -0.39
N VAL A 81 -17.06 -2.57 -0.75
CA VAL A 81 -17.66 -2.37 -2.08
C VAL A 81 -17.96 -0.90 -2.33
N LEU A 82 -18.54 -0.19 -1.36
CA LEU A 82 -18.85 1.23 -1.50
C LEU A 82 -17.58 2.06 -1.75
N ASP A 83 -16.48 1.74 -1.08
CA ASP A 83 -15.20 2.46 -1.19
C ASP A 83 -14.49 2.15 -2.52
N VAL A 84 -14.49 0.88 -2.94
CA VAL A 84 -13.96 0.46 -4.25
C VAL A 84 -14.74 1.11 -5.40
N ASN A 85 -16.05 1.25 -5.27
CA ASN A 85 -16.88 1.95 -6.26
C ASN A 85 -16.56 3.45 -6.35
N ARG A 86 -16.19 4.10 -5.24
CA ARG A 86 -15.76 5.51 -5.27
C ARG A 86 -14.37 5.69 -5.90
N SER A 87 -13.58 4.62 -5.96
CA SER A 87 -12.19 4.63 -6.46
C SER A 87 -12.07 4.44 -7.98
N ILE A 88 -13.19 4.41 -8.71
CA ILE A 88 -13.24 4.21 -10.17
C ILE A 88 -12.27 5.12 -10.94
N LYS A 89 -12.03 6.35 -10.48
CA LYS A 89 -11.13 7.30 -11.15
C LYS A 89 -9.64 6.93 -11.05
N ARG A 90 -9.26 6.01 -10.16
CA ARG A 90 -7.88 5.55 -9.99
C ARG A 90 -7.45 4.50 -11.00
N PHE A 91 -8.40 3.83 -11.67
CA PHE A 91 -8.08 2.89 -12.73
C PHE A 91 -7.54 3.61 -13.96
N PRO A 92 -6.52 3.06 -14.65
CA PRO A 92 -5.93 3.70 -15.83
C PRO A 92 -6.99 4.12 -16.86
N PRO A 93 -6.89 5.34 -17.41
CA PRO A 93 -7.81 5.80 -18.46
C PRO A 93 -7.64 4.92 -19.71
N GLY A 94 -8.74 4.49 -20.31
CA GLY A 94 -8.72 3.65 -21.52
C GLY A 94 -8.90 2.15 -21.29
N ILE A 95 -8.99 1.69 -20.03
CA ILE A 95 -9.39 0.30 -19.74
C ILE A 95 -10.89 0.14 -20.05
N PRO A 96 -11.28 -0.91 -20.80
CA PRO A 96 -12.67 -1.28 -21.04
C PRO A 96 -13.49 -1.41 -19.75
N TYR A 97 -14.80 -1.13 -19.81
CA TYR A 97 -15.67 -1.12 -18.63
C TYR A 97 -15.72 -2.48 -17.92
N ASP A 98 -15.83 -3.56 -18.69
CA ASP A 98 -15.79 -4.95 -18.23
C ASP A 98 -14.50 -5.30 -17.49
N GLN A 99 -13.34 -4.91 -18.03
CA GLN A 99 -12.06 -5.10 -17.35
C GLN A 99 -11.97 -4.28 -16.06
N ARG A 100 -12.56 -3.09 -16.03
CA ARG A 100 -12.61 -2.27 -14.82
C ARG A 100 -13.47 -2.93 -13.73
N VAL A 101 -14.62 -3.49 -14.09
CA VAL A 101 -15.47 -4.24 -13.16
C VAL A 101 -14.74 -5.46 -12.62
N ALA A 102 -14.02 -6.20 -13.47
CA ALA A 102 -13.19 -7.33 -13.04
C ALA A 102 -12.12 -6.90 -12.03
N LEU A 103 -11.42 -5.78 -12.27
CA LEU A 103 -10.42 -5.26 -11.33
C LEU A 103 -11.04 -4.80 -10.01
N GLN A 104 -12.26 -4.22 -10.03
CA GLN A 104 -12.98 -3.88 -8.80
C GLN A 104 -13.34 -5.12 -7.99
N GLU A 105 -13.75 -6.20 -8.66
CA GLU A 105 -14.04 -7.48 -8.01
C GLU A 105 -12.77 -8.09 -7.42
N GLN A 106 -11.65 -8.10 -8.16
CA GLN A 106 -10.35 -8.54 -7.66
C GLN A 106 -9.89 -7.72 -6.45
N LEU A 107 -10.02 -6.39 -6.49
CA LEU A 107 -9.67 -5.52 -5.38
C LEU A 107 -10.53 -5.80 -4.14
N THR A 108 -11.83 -5.99 -4.34
CA THR A 108 -12.77 -6.32 -3.26
C THR A 108 -12.40 -7.66 -2.63
N ASN A 109 -12.18 -8.69 -3.45
CA ASN A 109 -11.80 -10.03 -2.99
C ASN A 109 -10.45 -10.00 -2.26
N LEU A 110 -9.46 -9.27 -2.78
CA LEU A 110 -8.15 -9.08 -2.16
C LEU A 110 -8.28 -8.51 -0.74
N ILE A 111 -9.02 -7.41 -0.58
CA ILE A 111 -9.20 -6.75 0.72
C ILE A 111 -9.91 -7.71 1.70
N LEU A 112 -11.01 -8.32 1.26
CA LEU A 112 -11.80 -9.22 2.09
C LEU A 112 -11.01 -10.45 2.49
N ARG A 113 -10.19 -10.98 1.59
CA ARG A 113 -9.35 -12.15 1.85
C ARG A 113 -8.36 -11.88 2.98
N VAL A 114 -7.75 -10.68 3.03
CA VAL A 114 -6.85 -10.30 4.12
C VAL A 114 -7.61 -10.20 5.45
N ILE A 115 -8.68 -9.40 5.52
CA ILE A 115 -9.40 -9.17 6.79
C ILE A 115 -10.16 -10.42 7.28
N THR A 116 -10.58 -11.30 6.36
CA THR A 116 -11.17 -12.60 6.72
C THR A 116 -10.12 -13.54 7.31
N LYS A 117 -8.89 -13.56 6.76
CA LYS A 117 -7.79 -14.37 7.30
C LYS A 117 -7.32 -13.85 8.66
N TYR A 118 -7.37 -12.53 8.87
CA TYR A 118 -6.92 -11.87 10.09
C TYR A 118 -8.08 -11.11 10.76
N PRO A 119 -8.97 -11.80 11.52
CA PRO A 119 -10.22 -11.22 12.04
C PRO A 119 -10.02 -10.13 13.11
N HIS A 120 -8.79 -9.93 13.58
CA HIS A 120 -8.43 -8.82 14.47
C HIS A 120 -8.18 -7.51 13.73
N LEU A 121 -7.95 -7.57 12.41
CA LEU A 121 -7.79 -6.40 11.56
C LEU A 121 -9.16 -5.86 11.16
N ARG A 122 -9.30 -4.53 11.18
CA ARG A 122 -10.47 -3.79 10.72
C ARG A 122 -10.15 -3.02 9.47
N TYR A 123 -11.12 -2.96 8.56
CA TYR A 123 -11.01 -2.15 7.38
C TYR A 123 -11.11 -0.66 7.74
N TYR A 124 -10.16 0.14 7.24
CA TYR A 124 -10.21 1.60 7.33
C TYR A 124 -10.34 2.22 5.94
N GLN A 125 -10.99 3.38 5.88
CA GLN A 125 -11.15 4.13 4.64
C GLN A 125 -9.79 4.63 4.13
N GLY A 126 -9.40 4.20 2.94
CA GLY A 126 -8.09 4.46 2.32
C GLY A 126 -7.23 3.20 2.18
N TYR A 127 -7.56 2.10 2.86
CA TYR A 127 -6.88 0.82 2.67
C TYR A 127 -6.98 0.32 1.22
N HIS A 128 -8.12 0.59 0.56
CA HIS A 128 -8.33 0.25 -0.85
C HIS A 128 -7.39 0.99 -1.81
N ASP A 129 -6.96 2.22 -1.50
CA ASP A 129 -6.01 2.99 -2.32
C ASP A 129 -4.61 2.36 -2.30
N VAL A 130 -4.21 1.79 -1.16
CA VAL A 130 -2.97 1.01 -1.06
C VAL A 130 -3.12 -0.29 -1.84
N ALA A 131 -4.20 -1.04 -1.58
CA ALA A 131 -4.43 -2.35 -2.18
C ALA A 131 -4.51 -2.31 -3.71
N ILE A 132 -5.18 -1.30 -4.30
CA ILE A 132 -5.26 -1.15 -5.76
C ILE A 132 -3.89 -0.86 -6.39
N THR A 133 -3.07 -0.04 -5.71
CA THR A 133 -1.71 0.29 -6.19
C THR A 133 -0.86 -0.98 -6.26
N ILE A 134 -0.95 -1.84 -5.24
CA ILE A 134 -0.25 -3.12 -5.24
C ILE A 134 -0.82 -4.06 -6.31
N LEU A 135 -2.14 -4.21 -6.36
CA LEU A 135 -2.83 -5.08 -7.31
C LEU A 135 -2.48 -4.78 -8.77
N LEU A 136 -2.50 -3.51 -9.16
CA LEU A 136 -2.20 -3.09 -10.54
C LEU A 136 -0.77 -3.40 -10.97
N VAL A 137 0.17 -3.49 -10.02
CA VAL A 137 1.58 -3.76 -10.31
C VAL A 137 1.86 -5.25 -10.29
N VAL A 138 1.47 -5.96 -9.24
CA VAL A 138 1.92 -7.34 -8.99
C VAL A 138 0.88 -8.43 -9.30
N GLY A 139 -0.36 -8.05 -9.60
CA GLY A 139 -1.47 -9.00 -9.80
C GLY A 139 -2.01 -9.59 -8.50
N GLU A 140 -3.13 -10.30 -8.59
CA GLU A 140 -3.98 -10.69 -7.45
C GLU A 140 -3.26 -11.53 -6.39
N ASP A 141 -2.59 -12.60 -6.82
CA ASP A 141 -1.95 -13.57 -5.95
C ASP A 141 -0.81 -12.98 -5.13
N MET A 142 0.10 -12.26 -5.80
CA MET A 142 1.20 -11.59 -5.11
C MET A 142 0.72 -10.38 -4.31
N ALA A 143 -0.32 -9.69 -4.78
CA ALA A 143 -0.91 -8.57 -4.03
C ALA A 143 -1.48 -9.05 -2.70
N PHE A 144 -2.09 -10.23 -2.65
CA PHE A 144 -2.53 -10.81 -1.39
C PHE A 144 -1.37 -10.98 -0.41
N ARG A 145 -0.25 -11.56 -0.83
CA ARG A 145 0.92 -11.77 0.04
C ARG A 145 1.55 -10.45 0.51
N ILE A 146 1.66 -9.48 -0.39
CA ILE A 146 2.15 -8.14 -0.05
C ILE A 146 1.22 -7.47 0.95
N MET A 147 -0.09 -7.45 0.67
CA MET A 147 -1.07 -6.81 1.53
C MET A 147 -1.21 -7.53 2.88
N GLU A 148 -1.11 -8.85 2.93
CA GLU A 148 -1.04 -9.63 4.18
C GLU A 148 0.11 -9.15 5.06
N LYS A 149 1.32 -9.05 4.50
CA LYS A 149 2.50 -8.61 5.24
C LYS A 149 2.42 -7.15 5.66
N LEU A 150 2.00 -6.28 4.74
CA LEU A 150 1.80 -4.86 5.06
C LEU A 150 0.74 -4.68 6.16
N SER A 151 -0.34 -5.45 6.13
CA SER A 151 -1.45 -5.31 7.10
C SER A 151 -1.11 -5.81 8.49
N THR A 152 -0.29 -6.86 8.59
CA THR A 152 0.11 -7.44 9.87
C THR A 152 1.32 -6.74 10.50
N GLU A 153 2.04 -5.93 9.72
CA GLU A 153 3.21 -5.19 10.16
C GLU A 153 2.99 -3.66 10.04
N HIS A 154 3.14 -3.11 8.84
CA HIS A 154 3.29 -1.68 8.60
C HIS A 154 2.00 -0.87 8.77
N LEU A 155 0.87 -1.48 8.44
CA LEU A 155 -0.46 -0.86 8.51
C LEU A 155 -1.25 -1.35 9.72
N ARG A 156 -0.66 -2.21 10.57
CA ARG A 156 -1.33 -2.86 11.69
C ARG A 156 -2.06 -1.86 12.57
N ASP A 157 -1.38 -0.81 12.99
CA ASP A 157 -1.96 0.20 13.89
C ASP A 157 -3.09 1.00 13.25
N CYS A 158 -3.13 1.12 11.91
CA CYS A 158 -4.23 1.74 11.17
C CYS A 158 -5.44 0.81 11.03
N MET A 159 -5.24 -0.50 11.20
CA MET A 159 -6.27 -1.53 11.09
C MET A 159 -6.73 -2.04 12.47
N GLU A 160 -6.37 -1.35 13.55
CA GLU A 160 -6.91 -1.64 14.88
C GLU A 160 -8.38 -1.19 14.99
N PRO A 161 -9.17 -1.76 15.91
CA PRO A 161 -10.57 -1.37 16.12
C PRO A 161 -10.75 0.11 16.53
N THR A 162 -9.73 0.71 17.13
CA THR A 162 -9.74 2.12 17.55
C THR A 162 -8.62 2.90 16.88
N MET A 163 -8.86 4.19 16.63
CA MET A 163 -7.86 5.09 16.05
C MET A 163 -6.81 5.58 17.07
N GLU A 164 -6.81 5.09 18.31
CA GLU A 164 -5.97 5.61 19.40
C GLU A 164 -4.48 5.51 19.05
N LYS A 165 -4.03 4.35 18.56
CA LYS A 165 -2.62 4.15 18.16
C LYS A 165 -2.24 5.00 16.97
N THR A 166 -3.08 5.08 15.94
CA THR A 166 -2.84 5.94 14.78
C THR A 166 -2.77 7.41 15.19
N SER A 167 -3.68 7.85 16.05
CA SER A 167 -3.71 9.23 16.56
C SER A 167 -2.46 9.56 17.37
N TYR A 168 -2.02 8.61 18.20
CA TYR A 168 -0.77 8.71 18.94
C TYR A 168 0.43 8.85 17.98
N LEU A 169 0.50 8.04 16.92
CA LEU A 169 1.54 8.14 15.89
C LEU A 169 1.51 9.50 15.17
N LEU A 170 0.33 9.97 14.79
CA LEU A 170 0.16 11.27 14.12
C LEU A 170 0.62 12.44 14.99
N ASN A 171 0.47 12.33 16.32
CA ASN A 171 0.93 13.37 17.22
C ASN A 171 2.47 13.56 17.22
N TYR A 172 3.26 12.57 16.77
CA TYR A 172 4.71 12.74 16.58
C TYR A 172 5.08 13.68 15.42
N ILE A 173 4.15 13.93 14.50
CA ILE A 173 4.38 14.88 13.40
C ILE A 173 4.61 16.28 13.97
N PHE A 174 3.90 16.69 15.03
CA PHE A 174 4.01 18.05 15.58
C PHE A 174 5.41 18.36 16.16
N PRO A 175 6.01 17.51 17.02
CA PRO A 175 7.41 17.69 17.43
C PRO A 175 8.39 17.73 16.28
N LEU A 176 8.23 16.88 15.26
CA LEU A 176 9.10 16.85 14.09
C LEU A 176 9.00 18.15 13.27
N ILE A 177 7.78 18.64 13.03
CA ILE A 177 7.56 19.93 12.36
C ILE A 177 8.18 21.05 13.18
N ASN A 178 7.99 21.09 14.50
CA ASN A 178 8.58 22.13 15.34
C ASN A 178 10.12 22.11 15.28
N HIS A 179 10.72 20.92 15.23
CA HIS A 179 12.17 20.77 15.13
C HIS A 179 12.72 21.25 13.77
N LEU A 180 12.04 20.92 12.67
CA LEU A 180 12.50 21.26 11.31
C LEU A 180 12.11 22.68 10.89
N SER A 181 10.94 23.17 11.33
CA SER A 181 10.40 24.49 11.03
C SER A 181 9.47 25.00 12.15
N PRO A 182 10.02 25.72 13.15
CA PRO A 182 9.22 26.33 14.21
C PRO A 182 8.19 27.36 13.69
N GLU A 183 8.47 27.98 12.54
CA GLU A 183 7.54 28.92 11.92
C GLU A 183 6.28 28.21 11.41
N VAL A 184 6.43 27.10 10.67
CA VAL A 184 5.27 26.31 10.21
C VAL A 184 4.50 25.76 11.40
N TYR A 185 5.20 25.26 12.42
CA TYR A 185 4.56 24.78 13.65
C TYR A 185 3.67 25.86 14.28
N ARG A 186 4.18 27.09 14.45
CA ARG A 186 3.38 28.20 15.01
C ARG A 186 2.16 28.55 14.17
N HIS A 187 2.23 28.42 12.84
CA HIS A 187 1.07 28.66 11.99
C HIS A 187 0.03 27.54 12.12
N VAL A 188 0.45 26.28 12.18
CA VAL A 188 -0.44 25.12 12.36
C VAL A 188 -1.10 25.14 13.75
N ASP A 189 -0.32 25.47 14.79
CA ASP A 189 -0.81 25.57 16.17
C ASP A 189 -1.88 26.68 16.33
N LYS A 190 -1.62 27.85 15.74
CA LYS A 190 -2.56 28.99 15.77
C LYS A 190 -3.83 28.78 14.95
N SER A 191 -3.83 27.89 13.96
CA SER A 191 -4.93 27.73 13.00
C SER A 191 -6.05 26.78 13.48
N VAL A 192 -6.19 26.52 14.78
CA VAL A 192 -7.20 25.62 15.40
C VAL A 192 -7.01 24.13 15.04
N LEU A 193 -6.12 23.80 14.09
CA LEU A 193 -5.84 22.42 13.67
C LEU A 193 -5.19 21.55 14.76
N ALA A 194 -4.58 22.15 15.80
CA ALA A 194 -3.96 21.45 16.93
C ALA A 194 -4.84 21.32 18.19
N GLN A 195 -5.97 22.03 18.28
CA GLN A 195 -6.76 22.07 19.53
C GLN A 195 -7.55 20.79 19.83
N CYS A 196 -7.66 19.85 18.87
CA CYS A 196 -8.29 18.56 19.12
C CYS A 196 -7.37 17.54 19.84
N SER A 197 -6.06 17.77 19.94
CA SER A 197 -5.12 16.79 20.51
C SER A 197 -4.74 17.05 21.98
N VAL A 198 -5.14 18.18 22.57
CA VAL A 198 -4.59 18.63 23.87
C VAL A 198 -5.56 18.45 25.05
N TYR A 199 -6.83 18.11 24.84
CA TYR A 199 -7.85 18.13 25.90
C TYR A 199 -8.26 16.79 26.54
N HIS A 200 -7.53 15.69 26.31
CA HIS A 200 -7.82 14.40 27.00
C HIS A 200 -6.60 13.89 27.79
N GLY A 201 -6.09 14.73 28.69
CA GLY A 201 -5.07 14.38 29.65
C GLY A 201 -5.16 15.28 30.88
N SER A 202 -6.19 15.06 31.70
CA SER A 202 -6.30 15.58 33.07
C SER A 202 -6.68 14.40 33.96
#